data_AF-A0A6G4AQ20-F1
#
_entry.id   AF-A0A6G4AQ20-F1
#
_cell.length_a   1.000
_cell.length_b   1.000
_cell.length_c   1.000
_cell.angle_alpha   90.00
_cell.angle_beta   90.00
_cell.angle_gamma   90.00
#
_symmetry.space_group_name_H-M   'P 1'
#
loop_
_entity.id
_entity.type
_entity.pdbx_description
1 polymer ?
#
loop_
_entity_poly.entity_id
_entity_poly.type
_entity_poly.pdbx_seq_one_letter_code
_entity_poly.pdbx_strand_id
1 'polypeptide(L)'
;MRQQFDVAERVRQVIGEAGCTQREFARRVVMDPSKLSRSLSGSRRFTVAELARIADAGNVDAGWLLGTTTDGAADGAVGGEAGGGAGRADGGAAGAPRPPAPTAPPDSGRPLQIVRETVRLIAERGFHAVRVADIAAACDTSTATIHYHFPGRAELLEAAVRWCMDEDTARRAARIAEADDAREELRQLIALQAPYTERQRQQWLVWMDLWAEAARSTAIGRLHADFYQQWRRTVAEVIRRGIEQGVFRAVDPQSSALRLTALIDGLAIQVLATGPGAGGTTAEAMDIACNAYVDTELTARRSGADAATARRSGTDASGPTADQPGP
;
A
#
# COMPACT_ATOMS: atom_id res chain seq x y z
N MET A 1 15.73 -19.30 14.31
CA MET A 1 16.62 -18.70 13.28
C MET A 1 16.72 -19.56 12.02
N ARG A 2 16.91 -20.90 12.08
CA ARG A 2 16.99 -21.77 10.88
C ARG A 2 15.80 -21.65 9.91
N GLN A 3 14.54 -21.67 10.39
CA GLN A 3 13.36 -21.47 9.53
C GLN A 3 13.35 -20.14 8.75
N GLN A 4 13.91 -19.07 9.32
CA GLN A 4 13.90 -17.76 8.66
C GLN A 4 14.92 -17.68 7.51
N PHE A 5 16.08 -18.36 7.66
CA PHE A 5 17.06 -18.47 6.58
C PHE A 5 16.51 -19.28 5.41
N ASP A 6 15.78 -20.35 5.71
CA ASP A 6 15.11 -21.21 4.73
C ASP A 6 14.03 -20.43 3.94
N VAL A 7 13.17 -19.66 4.61
CA VAL A 7 12.17 -18.79 3.95
C VAL A 7 12.83 -17.76 3.02
N ALA A 8 13.88 -17.07 3.47
CA ALA A 8 14.55 -16.06 2.66
C ALA A 8 15.21 -16.66 1.40
N GLU A 9 15.68 -17.91 1.48
CA GLU A 9 16.28 -18.64 0.37
C GLU A 9 15.23 -19.07 -0.66
N ARG A 10 14.10 -19.61 -0.21
CA ARG A 10 12.96 -19.92 -1.07
C ARG A 10 12.39 -18.68 -1.77
N VAL A 11 12.33 -17.54 -1.07
CA VAL A 11 11.96 -16.26 -1.70
C VAL A 11 12.97 -15.82 -2.76
N ARG A 12 14.29 -16.01 -2.56
CA ARG A 12 15.30 -15.72 -3.60
C ARG A 12 15.08 -16.61 -4.83
N GLN A 13 14.74 -17.88 -4.64
CA GLN A 13 14.46 -18.80 -5.73
C GLN A 13 13.27 -18.30 -6.56
N VAL A 14 12.17 -17.94 -5.92
CA VAL A 14 10.98 -17.38 -6.60
C VAL A 14 11.33 -16.12 -7.41
N ILE A 15 12.14 -15.21 -6.85
CA ILE A 15 12.57 -14.00 -7.56
C ILE A 15 13.41 -14.35 -8.79
N GLY A 16 14.31 -15.34 -8.67
CA GLY A 16 15.13 -15.81 -9.79
C GLY A 16 14.31 -16.42 -10.91
N GLU A 17 13.33 -17.26 -10.58
CA GLU A 17 12.43 -17.91 -11.54
C GLU A 17 11.47 -16.92 -12.22
N ALA A 18 11.11 -15.82 -11.55
CA ALA A 18 10.29 -14.76 -12.13
C ALA A 18 10.99 -13.96 -13.25
N GLY A 19 12.30 -14.13 -13.43
CA GLY A 19 13.05 -13.54 -14.55
C GLY A 19 13.14 -12.01 -14.54
N CYS A 20 12.89 -11.36 -13.39
CA CYS A 20 12.94 -9.91 -13.26
C CYS A 20 13.91 -9.45 -12.17
N THR A 21 14.29 -8.17 -12.19
CA THR A 21 15.19 -7.63 -11.17
C THR A 21 14.52 -7.64 -9.79
N GLN A 22 15.28 -7.75 -8.70
CA GLN A 22 14.72 -7.70 -7.34
C GLN A 22 13.88 -6.43 -7.10
N ARG A 23 14.28 -5.28 -7.66
CA ARG A 23 13.54 -4.02 -7.55
C ARG A 23 12.20 -4.07 -8.28
N GLU A 24 12.17 -4.74 -9.43
CA GLU A 24 10.97 -4.94 -10.22
C GLU A 24 10.04 -5.99 -9.60
N PHE A 25 10.61 -7.08 -9.07
CA PHE A 25 9.87 -8.04 -8.27
C PHE A 25 9.26 -7.38 -7.03
N ALA A 26 10.03 -6.55 -6.31
CA ALA A 26 9.55 -5.77 -5.18
C ALA A 26 8.34 -4.91 -5.56
N ARG A 27 8.39 -4.24 -6.71
CA ARG A 27 7.24 -3.49 -7.25
C ARG A 27 6.05 -4.40 -7.56
N ARG A 28 6.29 -5.56 -8.17
CA ARG A 28 5.24 -6.55 -8.51
C ARG A 28 4.54 -7.12 -7.28
N VAL A 29 5.27 -7.39 -6.20
CA VAL A 29 4.68 -7.85 -4.92
C VAL A 29 4.29 -6.70 -3.99
N VAL A 30 4.41 -5.45 -4.47
CA VAL A 30 3.98 -4.26 -3.74
C VAL A 30 4.71 -4.10 -2.40
N MET A 31 6.01 -4.38 -2.41
CA MET A 31 6.89 -4.29 -1.25
C MET A 31 7.96 -3.22 -1.51
N ASP A 32 8.24 -2.41 -0.49
CA ASP A 32 9.36 -1.46 -0.57
C ASP A 32 10.68 -2.22 -0.86
N PRO A 33 11.49 -1.81 -1.86
CA PRO A 33 12.71 -2.52 -2.23
C PRO A 33 13.71 -2.68 -1.07
N SER A 34 13.79 -1.69 -0.18
CA SER A 34 14.66 -1.76 1.01
C SER A 34 14.12 -2.75 2.05
N LYS A 35 12.79 -2.88 2.20
CA LYS A 35 12.18 -3.92 3.04
C LYS A 35 12.45 -5.31 2.47
N LEU A 36 12.32 -5.50 1.15
CA LEU A 36 12.61 -6.79 0.50
C LEU A 36 14.07 -7.17 0.69
N SER A 37 15.00 -6.24 0.44
CA SER A 37 16.44 -6.44 0.65
C SER A 37 16.78 -6.79 2.11
N ARG A 38 16.21 -6.07 3.09
CA ARG A 38 16.39 -6.39 4.51
C ARG A 38 15.82 -7.75 4.92
N SER A 39 14.70 -8.15 4.31
CA SER A 39 14.08 -9.44 4.60
C SER A 39 14.89 -10.61 4.00
N LEU A 40 15.41 -10.43 2.79
CA LEU A 40 16.29 -11.41 2.12
C LEU A 40 17.66 -11.58 2.78
N SER A 41 18.18 -10.51 3.39
CA SER A 41 19.42 -10.54 4.18
C SER A 41 19.23 -11.04 5.61
N GLY A 42 17.98 -11.35 6.01
CA GLY A 42 17.66 -11.88 7.34
C GLY A 42 17.59 -10.84 8.47
N SER A 43 17.88 -9.57 8.18
CA SER A 43 17.74 -8.45 9.13
C SER A 43 16.28 -8.08 9.43
N ARG A 44 15.34 -8.58 8.63
CA ARG A 44 13.90 -8.44 8.81
C ARG A 44 13.20 -9.78 8.54
N ARG A 45 12.10 -10.06 9.24
CA ARG A 45 11.23 -11.21 8.94
C ARG A 45 10.21 -10.83 7.89
N PHE A 46 9.94 -11.74 6.96
CA PHE A 46 8.76 -11.63 6.12
C PHE A 46 7.51 -11.81 6.97
N THR A 47 6.50 -11.00 6.71
CA THR A 47 5.16 -11.18 7.26
C THR A 47 4.40 -12.20 6.41
N VAL A 48 3.35 -12.81 6.98
CA VAL A 48 2.50 -13.76 6.25
C VAL A 48 1.88 -13.13 4.99
N ALA A 49 1.47 -11.86 5.07
CA ALA A 49 0.93 -11.13 3.92
C ALA A 49 1.97 -10.81 2.83
N GLU A 50 3.24 -10.62 3.22
CA GLU A 50 4.33 -10.49 2.24
C GLU A 50 4.62 -11.82 1.57
N LEU A 51 4.70 -12.92 2.33
CA LEU A 51 4.90 -14.25 1.77
C LEU A 51 3.74 -14.67 0.86
N ALA A 52 2.50 -14.35 1.22
CA ALA A 52 1.33 -14.63 0.37
C ALA A 52 1.40 -13.87 -0.97
N ARG A 53 1.81 -12.60 -0.97
CA ARG A 53 2.00 -11.83 -2.22
C ARG A 53 3.17 -12.33 -3.06
N ILE A 54 4.25 -12.74 -2.41
CA ILE A 54 5.40 -13.34 -3.10
C ILE A 54 5.02 -14.69 -3.71
N ALA A 55 4.25 -15.50 -2.99
CA ALA A 55 3.71 -16.77 -3.47
C ALA A 55 2.84 -16.56 -4.71
N ASP A 56 1.88 -15.62 -4.63
CA ASP A 56 0.98 -15.27 -5.72
C ASP A 56 1.74 -14.75 -6.97
N ALA A 57 2.67 -13.80 -6.78
CA ALA A 57 3.46 -13.25 -7.88
C ALA A 57 4.41 -14.28 -8.51
N GLY A 58 4.91 -15.22 -7.70
CA GLY A 58 5.77 -16.33 -8.09
C GLY A 58 5.02 -17.55 -8.61
N ASN A 59 3.69 -17.58 -8.50
CA ASN A 59 2.87 -18.76 -8.74
C ASN A 59 3.34 -20.01 -7.98
N VAL A 60 3.74 -19.85 -6.73
CA VAL A 60 4.16 -20.93 -5.81
C VAL A 60 3.21 -21.05 -4.62
N ASP A 61 3.26 -22.18 -3.91
CA ASP A 61 2.49 -22.37 -2.67
C ASP A 61 3.03 -21.51 -1.52
N ALA A 62 2.14 -20.83 -0.80
CA ALA A 62 2.52 -20.03 0.37
C ALA A 62 3.00 -20.91 1.53
N GLY A 63 2.49 -22.15 1.64
CA GLY A 63 2.96 -23.15 2.59
C GLY A 63 4.40 -23.59 2.29
N TRP A 64 4.76 -23.69 1.01
CA TRP A 64 6.12 -24.03 0.60
C TRP A 64 7.10 -22.92 1.00
N LEU A 65 6.73 -21.65 0.82
CA LEU A 65 7.56 -20.53 1.31
C LEU A 65 7.75 -20.56 2.84
N LEU A 66 6.73 -21.02 3.58
CA LEU A 66 6.75 -21.13 5.04
C LEU A 66 7.44 -22.39 5.56
N GLY A 67 7.80 -23.34 4.69
CA GLY A 67 8.37 -24.63 5.09
C GLY A 67 7.34 -25.60 5.68
N THR A 68 6.05 -25.38 5.45
CA THR A 68 4.96 -26.25 5.93
C THR A 68 4.59 -27.33 4.93
N THR A 69 5.08 -27.23 3.69
CA THR A 69 4.96 -28.22 2.61
C THR A 69 6.35 -28.43 1.98
N THR A 70 6.71 -29.70 1.73
CA THR A 70 7.94 -30.10 1.02
C THR A 70 7.60 -30.49 -0.41
N ASP A 71 8.46 -30.13 -1.37
CA ASP A 71 8.27 -30.40 -2.80
C ASP A 71 7.94 -31.86 -3.12
N GLY A 72 6.96 -32.05 -4.00
CA GLY A 72 6.64 -33.31 -4.65
C GLY A 72 6.30 -33.06 -6.12
N ALA A 73 7.33 -32.93 -6.95
CA ALA A 73 7.23 -32.90 -8.40
C ALA A 73 7.12 -34.32 -9.00
N ALA A 74 6.41 -34.38 -10.12
CA ALA A 74 6.35 -35.39 -11.17
C ALA A 74 7.36 -36.57 -11.22
N ASP A 75 6.78 -37.73 -11.55
CA ASP A 75 7.17 -38.71 -12.60
C ASP A 75 7.65 -40.13 -12.20
N GLY A 76 7.03 -41.14 -12.85
CA GLY A 76 7.69 -42.38 -13.30
C GLY A 76 7.78 -43.64 -12.41
N ALA A 77 6.74 -44.49 -12.47
CA ALA A 77 6.69 -45.98 -12.55
C ALA A 77 7.72 -46.91 -11.83
N VAL A 78 7.23 -47.99 -11.17
CA VAL A 78 7.21 -49.41 -11.65
C VAL A 78 6.84 -50.41 -10.52
N GLY A 79 5.91 -51.34 -10.83
CA GLY A 79 5.79 -52.70 -10.27
C GLY A 79 4.76 -52.87 -9.13
N GLY A 80 3.81 -53.81 -9.14
CA GLY A 80 3.45 -54.90 -10.05
C GLY A 80 2.23 -55.66 -9.50
N GLU A 81 1.30 -55.98 -10.41
CA GLU A 81 0.37 -57.13 -10.51
C GLU A 81 -0.30 -57.77 -9.27
N ALA A 82 -1.64 -57.96 -9.34
CA ALA A 82 -2.26 -59.26 -9.66
C ALA A 82 -3.82 -59.25 -9.67
N GLY A 83 -4.40 -59.89 -10.71
CA GLY A 83 -5.76 -60.50 -10.77
C GLY A 83 -6.87 -59.63 -11.36
N GLY A 84 -7.69 -60.03 -12.35
CA GLY A 84 -7.89 -61.28 -13.08
C GLY A 84 -9.33 -61.32 -13.67
N GLY A 85 -9.50 -61.79 -14.91
CA GLY A 85 -10.79 -62.17 -15.54
C GLY A 85 -11.43 -61.10 -16.47
N ALA A 86 -11.27 -61.15 -17.80
CA ALA A 86 -11.89 -62.02 -18.82
C ALA A 86 -13.32 -61.61 -19.26
N GLY A 87 -13.48 -61.14 -20.52
CA GLY A 87 -14.78 -61.00 -21.20
C GLY A 87 -14.81 -60.06 -22.42
N ARG A 88 -14.57 -60.62 -23.61
CA ARG A 88 -14.77 -60.03 -24.98
C ARG A 88 -16.25 -59.63 -25.22
N ALA A 89 -16.67 -58.85 -26.21
CA ALA A 89 -16.18 -57.81 -27.12
C ALA A 89 -17.44 -57.37 -27.88
N ASP A 90 -17.71 -56.07 -28.07
CA ASP A 90 -18.41 -55.61 -29.28
C ASP A 90 -18.23 -54.11 -29.54
N GLY A 91 -18.09 -53.78 -30.82
CA GLY A 91 -17.65 -52.49 -31.33
C GLY A 91 -18.73 -51.41 -31.34
N GLY A 92 -18.34 -50.19 -30.93
CA GLY A 92 -19.11 -48.97 -31.12
C GLY A 92 -18.18 -47.77 -31.00
N ALA A 93 -17.92 -47.09 -32.12
CA ALA A 93 -17.16 -45.86 -32.17
C ALA A 93 -17.88 -44.76 -31.38
N ALA A 94 -17.31 -44.34 -30.25
CA ALA A 94 -17.73 -43.18 -29.48
C ALA A 94 -16.50 -42.49 -28.88
N GLY A 95 -16.45 -41.16 -29.00
CA GLY A 95 -15.29 -40.30 -28.77
C GLY A 95 -14.55 -40.50 -27.43
N ALA A 96 -13.25 -40.26 -27.49
CA ALA A 96 -12.33 -40.29 -26.35
C ALA A 96 -12.88 -39.50 -25.14
N PRO A 97 -12.66 -39.98 -23.89
CA PRO A 97 -13.02 -39.22 -22.70
C PRO A 97 -12.17 -37.94 -22.64
N ARG A 98 -12.83 -36.79 -22.65
CA ARG A 98 -12.20 -35.50 -22.37
C ARG A 98 -11.59 -35.56 -20.96
N PRO A 99 -10.30 -35.19 -20.76
CA PRO A 99 -9.71 -35.16 -19.42
C PRO A 99 -10.53 -34.27 -18.48
N PRO A 100 -10.64 -34.61 -17.18
CA PRO A 100 -11.28 -33.73 -16.21
C PRO A 100 -10.58 -32.36 -16.25
N ALA A 101 -11.39 -31.30 -16.30
CA ALA A 101 -10.89 -29.93 -16.26
C ALA A 101 -9.99 -29.74 -15.02
N PRO A 102 -8.90 -28.98 -15.12
CA PRO A 102 -8.00 -28.77 -14.00
C PRO A 102 -8.78 -28.19 -12.82
N THR A 103 -8.85 -28.97 -11.74
CA THR A 103 -9.26 -28.51 -10.42
C THR A 103 -8.39 -27.32 -10.04
N ALA A 104 -9.04 -26.25 -9.54
CA ALA A 104 -8.41 -25.00 -9.17
C ALA A 104 -7.14 -25.20 -8.29
N PRO A 105 -6.13 -24.31 -8.37
CA PRO A 105 -4.89 -24.47 -7.63
C PRO A 105 -5.13 -24.47 -6.10
N PRO A 106 -4.30 -25.18 -5.31
CA PRO A 106 -4.44 -25.27 -3.87
C PRO A 106 -4.02 -23.96 -3.17
N ASP A 107 -4.89 -23.43 -2.29
CA ASP A 107 -4.74 -22.48 -1.16
C ASP A 107 -3.75 -21.27 -1.21
N SER A 108 -2.99 -21.03 -2.27
CA SER A 108 -1.98 -19.96 -2.34
C SER A 108 -2.57 -18.54 -2.17
N GLY A 109 -3.79 -18.32 -2.67
CA GLY A 109 -4.53 -17.06 -2.54
C GLY A 109 -5.33 -16.91 -1.24
N ARG A 110 -5.45 -17.99 -0.44
CA ARG A 110 -6.39 -18.05 0.69
C ARG A 110 -6.05 -17.06 1.82
N PRO A 111 -4.80 -16.94 2.29
CA PRO A 111 -4.47 -15.96 3.32
C PRO A 111 -4.72 -14.52 2.87
N LEU A 112 -4.44 -14.19 1.60
CA LEU A 112 -4.67 -12.86 1.05
C LEU A 112 -6.16 -12.56 0.88
N GLN A 113 -6.96 -13.53 0.45
CA GLN A 113 -8.42 -13.43 0.41
C GLN A 113 -8.98 -13.11 1.80
N ILE A 114 -8.56 -13.87 2.83
CA ILE A 114 -8.99 -13.67 4.23
C ILE A 114 -8.67 -12.24 4.69
N VAL A 115 -7.47 -11.75 4.41
CA VAL A 115 -7.05 -10.39 4.75
C VAL A 115 -7.88 -9.33 4.03
N ARG A 116 -8.10 -9.48 2.72
CA ARG A 116 -8.92 -8.55 1.92
C ARG A 116 -10.36 -8.47 2.42
N GLU A 117 -10.99 -9.63 2.66
CA GLU A 117 -12.35 -9.68 3.20
C GLU A 117 -12.44 -9.11 4.62
N THR A 118 -11.41 -9.33 5.44
CA THR A 118 -11.33 -8.71 6.77
C THR A 118 -11.34 -7.19 6.66
N VAL A 119 -10.52 -6.61 5.79
CA VAL A 119 -10.44 -5.16 5.59
C VAL A 119 -11.77 -4.60 5.08
N ARG A 120 -12.39 -5.26 4.10
CA ARG A 120 -13.70 -4.88 3.56
C ARG A 120 -14.77 -4.86 4.65
N LEU A 121 -14.86 -5.93 5.44
CA LEU A 121 -15.84 -6.04 6.53
C LEU A 121 -15.60 -4.99 7.63
N ILE A 122 -14.34 -4.67 7.95
CA ILE A 122 -14.00 -3.61 8.91
C ILE A 122 -14.43 -2.25 8.37
N ALA A 123 -14.18 -1.96 7.09
CA ALA A 123 -14.60 -0.71 6.47
C ALA A 123 -16.13 -0.54 6.45
N GLU A 124 -16.89 -1.64 6.27
CA GLU A 124 -18.35 -1.62 6.21
C GLU A 124 -19.02 -1.57 7.59
N ARG A 125 -18.47 -2.29 8.58
CA ARG A 125 -19.17 -2.57 9.85
C ARG A 125 -18.46 -2.02 11.07
N GLY A 126 -17.22 -1.54 10.90
CA GLY A 126 -16.34 -1.11 11.98
C GLY A 126 -15.60 -2.27 12.63
N PHE A 127 -14.44 -1.95 13.19
CA PHE A 127 -13.44 -2.89 13.70
C PHE A 127 -13.98 -3.85 14.77
N HIS A 128 -14.83 -3.37 15.67
CA HIS A 128 -15.36 -4.19 16.76
C HIS A 128 -16.52 -5.11 16.33
N ALA A 129 -17.26 -4.75 15.27
CA ALA A 129 -18.44 -5.51 14.83
C ALA A 129 -18.09 -6.80 14.08
N VAL A 130 -16.92 -6.84 13.42
CA VAL A 130 -16.50 -7.99 12.61
C VAL A 130 -16.06 -9.15 13.49
N ARG A 131 -16.63 -10.35 13.30
CA ARG A 131 -16.20 -11.60 13.96
C ARG A 131 -15.45 -12.51 12.97
N VAL A 132 -14.64 -13.43 13.50
CA VAL A 132 -13.95 -14.46 12.69
C VAL A 132 -14.95 -15.27 11.87
N ALA A 133 -16.14 -15.53 12.41
CA ALA A 133 -17.21 -16.21 11.69
C ALA A 133 -17.74 -15.41 10.48
N ASP A 134 -17.82 -14.08 10.58
CA ASP A 134 -18.25 -13.22 9.46
C ASP A 134 -17.22 -13.27 8.32
N ILE A 135 -15.93 -13.28 8.67
CA ILE A 135 -14.82 -13.39 7.71
C ILE A 135 -14.81 -14.77 7.05
N ALA A 136 -15.01 -15.82 7.84
CA ALA A 136 -15.10 -17.19 7.33
C ALA A 136 -16.25 -17.32 6.31
N ALA A 137 -17.42 -16.78 6.64
CA ALA A 137 -18.57 -16.74 5.73
C ALA A 137 -18.27 -15.93 4.45
N ALA A 138 -17.64 -14.76 4.58
CA ALA A 138 -17.28 -13.92 3.44
C ALA A 138 -16.25 -14.58 2.51
N CYS A 139 -15.39 -15.45 3.06
CA CYS A 139 -14.40 -16.19 2.28
C CYS A 139 -14.92 -17.54 1.76
N ASP A 140 -16.17 -17.92 2.04
CA ASP A 140 -16.70 -19.27 1.77
C ASP A 140 -15.80 -20.35 2.38
N THR A 141 -15.62 -20.29 3.70
CA THR A 141 -14.75 -21.19 4.45
C THR A 141 -15.18 -21.42 5.90
N SER A 142 -14.49 -22.34 6.57
CA SER A 142 -14.72 -22.63 7.98
C SER A 142 -13.88 -21.71 8.88
N THR A 143 -14.37 -21.46 10.09
CA THR A 143 -13.58 -20.76 11.12
C THR A 143 -12.28 -21.51 11.45
N ALA A 144 -12.28 -22.84 11.37
CA ALA A 144 -11.09 -23.66 11.55
C ALA A 144 -10.01 -23.34 10.49
N THR A 145 -10.41 -23.14 9.22
CA THR A 145 -9.51 -22.71 8.14
C THR A 145 -8.96 -21.31 8.38
N ILE A 146 -9.77 -20.38 8.93
CA ILE A 146 -9.26 -19.07 9.33
C ILE A 146 -8.21 -19.23 10.45
N HIS A 147 -8.50 -20.01 11.48
CA HIS A 147 -7.59 -20.24 12.60
C HIS A 147 -6.29 -20.96 12.20
N TYR A 148 -6.35 -21.80 11.17
CA TYR A 148 -5.16 -22.42 10.58
C TYR A 148 -4.18 -21.37 10.03
N HIS A 149 -4.67 -20.32 9.37
CA HIS A 149 -3.82 -19.25 8.83
C HIS A 149 -3.53 -18.12 9.83
N PHE A 150 -4.48 -17.83 10.72
CA PHE A 150 -4.43 -16.74 11.69
C PHE A 150 -4.85 -17.28 13.06
N PRO A 151 -3.89 -17.59 13.94
CA PRO A 151 -4.15 -18.27 15.22
C PRO A 151 -5.24 -17.59 16.05
N GLY A 152 -5.33 -16.26 15.98
CA GLY A 152 -6.37 -15.50 16.63
C GLY A 152 -6.79 -14.26 15.85
N ARG A 153 -7.80 -13.59 16.41
CA ARG A 153 -8.33 -12.33 15.90
C ARG A 153 -7.26 -11.24 15.87
N ALA A 154 -6.37 -11.19 16.86
CA ALA A 154 -5.32 -10.18 16.94
C ALA A 154 -4.33 -10.28 15.77
N GLU A 155 -3.90 -11.49 15.42
CA GLU A 155 -2.99 -11.76 14.32
C GLU A 155 -3.63 -11.45 12.96
N LEU A 156 -4.92 -11.78 12.80
CA LEU A 156 -5.68 -11.44 11.60
C LEU A 156 -5.82 -9.92 11.44
N LEU A 157 -6.13 -9.21 12.53
CA LEU A 157 -6.24 -7.75 12.52
C LEU A 157 -4.88 -7.10 12.23
N GLU A 158 -3.80 -7.59 12.83
CA GLU A 158 -2.46 -7.15 12.52
C GLU A 158 -2.11 -7.37 11.03
N ALA A 159 -2.50 -8.52 10.45
CA ALA A 159 -2.30 -8.78 9.03
C ALA A 159 -3.13 -7.83 8.14
N ALA A 160 -4.39 -7.56 8.50
CA ALA A 160 -5.26 -6.60 7.82
C ALA A 160 -4.68 -5.18 7.84
N VAL A 161 -4.23 -4.72 9.02
CA VAL A 161 -3.60 -3.42 9.19
C VAL A 161 -2.35 -3.29 8.32
N ARG A 162 -1.45 -4.29 8.36
CA ARG A 162 -0.25 -4.29 7.53
C ARG A 162 -0.57 -4.27 6.03
N TRP A 163 -1.62 -4.99 5.62
CA TRP A 163 -2.06 -4.97 4.22
C TRP A 163 -2.55 -3.59 3.79
N CYS A 164 -3.41 -2.93 4.59
CA CYS A 164 -3.83 -1.55 4.34
C CYS A 164 -2.63 -0.59 4.24
N MET A 165 -1.66 -0.74 5.14
CA MET A 165 -0.44 0.06 5.16
C MET A 165 0.42 -0.11 3.90
N ASP A 166 0.55 -1.34 3.42
CA ASP A 166 1.32 -1.65 2.22
C ASP A 166 0.59 -1.15 0.96
N GLU A 167 -0.73 -1.33 0.86
CA GLU A 167 -1.57 -0.77 -0.20
C GLU A 167 -1.50 0.76 -0.27
N ASP A 168 -1.52 1.43 0.88
CA ASP A 168 -1.37 2.89 0.94
C ASP A 168 0.04 3.34 0.51
N THR A 169 1.07 2.59 0.92
CA THR A 169 2.45 2.82 0.45
C THR A 169 2.57 2.66 -1.07
N ALA A 170 1.93 1.63 -1.64
CA ALA A 170 1.90 1.37 -3.07
C ALA A 170 1.29 2.52 -3.87
N ARG A 171 0.11 2.97 -3.42
CA ARG A 171 -0.66 4.04 -4.05
C ARG A 171 0.12 5.34 -4.11
N ARG A 172 0.85 5.65 -3.04
CA ARG A 172 1.74 6.82 -2.95
C ARG A 172 2.92 6.71 -3.91
N ALA A 173 3.62 5.57 -3.90
CA ALA A 173 4.77 5.35 -4.79
C ALA A 173 4.42 5.49 -6.28
N ALA A 174 3.22 5.00 -6.68
CA ALA A 174 2.75 5.12 -8.05
C ALA A 174 2.49 6.57 -8.48
N ARG A 175 1.95 7.42 -7.59
CA ARG A 175 1.67 8.84 -7.89
C ARG A 175 2.92 9.71 -7.89
N ILE A 176 3.80 9.53 -6.91
CA ILE A 176 5.05 10.29 -6.79
C ILE A 176 5.91 10.22 -8.07
N ALA A 177 5.88 9.08 -8.77
CA ALA A 177 6.67 8.88 -9.99
C ALA A 177 6.32 9.84 -11.14
N GLU A 178 5.17 10.53 -11.07
CA GLU A 178 4.64 11.41 -12.12
C GLU A 178 4.87 12.91 -11.82
N ALA A 179 5.50 13.27 -10.70
CA ALA A 179 5.65 14.66 -10.28
C ALA A 179 6.91 15.34 -10.88
N ASP A 180 6.73 16.58 -11.39
CA ASP A 180 7.82 17.37 -11.99
C ASP A 180 8.81 17.91 -10.95
N ASP A 181 8.33 18.34 -9.78
CA ASP A 181 9.14 18.84 -8.67
C ASP A 181 8.59 18.38 -7.30
N ALA A 182 9.34 18.65 -6.23
CA ALA A 182 8.95 18.25 -4.88
C ALA A 182 7.71 18.98 -4.36
N ARG A 183 7.35 20.14 -4.93
CA ARG A 183 6.12 20.86 -4.57
C ARG A 183 4.92 20.11 -5.11
N GLU A 184 4.94 19.77 -6.40
CA GLU A 184 3.87 19.01 -7.03
C GLU A 184 3.73 17.62 -6.39
N GLU A 185 4.85 16.96 -6.08
CA GLU A 185 4.84 15.69 -5.36
C GLU A 185 4.12 15.81 -4.00
N LEU A 186 4.37 16.87 -3.24
CA LEU A 186 3.72 17.09 -1.95
C LEU A 186 2.21 17.38 -2.11
N ARG A 187 1.82 18.11 -3.16
CA ARG A 187 0.40 18.35 -3.47
C ARG A 187 -0.34 17.07 -3.86
N GLN A 188 0.28 16.21 -4.66
CA GLN A 188 -0.28 14.91 -4.99
C GLN A 188 -0.42 14.01 -3.75
N LEU A 189 0.54 14.06 -2.83
CA LEU A 189 0.42 13.38 -1.55
C LEU A 189 -0.76 13.89 -0.71
N ILE A 190 -1.00 15.21 -0.69
CA ILE A 190 -2.17 15.81 -0.01
C ILE A 190 -3.47 15.35 -0.68
N ALA A 191 -3.56 15.41 -2.01
CA ALA A 191 -4.75 15.01 -2.76
C ALA A 191 -5.11 13.52 -2.56
N LEU A 192 -4.10 12.66 -2.38
CA LEU A 192 -4.32 11.25 -2.04
C LEU A 192 -4.99 11.06 -0.68
N GLN A 193 -4.72 11.96 0.27
CA GLN A 193 -5.25 11.94 1.63
C GLN A 193 -6.63 12.62 1.74
N ALA A 194 -7.02 13.49 0.80
CA ALA A 194 -8.33 14.12 0.81
C ALA A 194 -9.48 13.10 0.53
N PRO A 195 -10.55 13.02 1.35
CA PRO A 195 -11.58 11.98 1.22
C PRO A 195 -12.63 12.27 0.12
N TYR A 196 -12.19 12.46 -1.12
CA TYR A 196 -13.06 12.80 -2.25
C TYR A 196 -13.97 11.66 -2.71
N THR A 197 -13.49 10.43 -2.58
CA THR A 197 -14.19 9.22 -3.03
C THR A 197 -14.65 8.38 -1.86
N GLU A 198 -15.73 7.62 -2.04
CA GLU A 198 -16.22 6.68 -1.03
C GLU A 198 -15.12 5.70 -0.58
N ARG A 199 -14.29 5.23 -1.52
CA ARG A 199 -13.13 4.40 -1.20
C ARG A 199 -12.14 5.09 -0.26
N GLN A 200 -11.84 6.37 -0.47
CA GLN A 200 -10.95 7.12 0.44
C GLN A 200 -11.59 7.34 1.80
N ARG A 201 -12.91 7.59 1.85
CA ARG A 201 -13.64 7.70 3.13
C ARG A 201 -13.57 6.39 3.91
N GLN A 202 -13.82 5.26 3.26
CA GLN A 202 -13.69 3.92 3.84
C GLN A 202 -12.28 3.65 4.36
N GLN A 203 -11.24 4.04 3.61
CA GLN A 203 -9.85 3.92 4.06
C GLN A 203 -9.59 4.72 5.34
N TRP A 204 -10.10 5.95 5.43
CA TRP A 204 -9.96 6.73 6.66
C TRP A 204 -10.74 6.17 7.84
N LEU A 205 -11.94 5.60 7.63
CA LEU A 205 -12.68 4.94 8.71
C LEU A 205 -11.86 3.78 9.31
N VAL A 206 -11.19 3.00 8.46
CA VAL A 206 -10.24 1.96 8.92
C VAL A 206 -9.09 2.57 9.74
N TRP A 207 -8.54 3.71 9.30
CA TRP A 207 -7.49 4.42 10.06
C TRP A 207 -7.98 4.95 11.41
N MET A 208 -9.18 5.50 11.47
CA MET A 208 -9.77 6.01 12.72
C MET A 208 -9.99 4.87 13.74
N ASP A 209 -10.55 3.75 13.28
CA ASP A 209 -10.70 2.55 14.10
C ASP A 209 -9.34 2.03 14.58
N LEU A 210 -8.35 2.02 13.68
CA LEU A 210 -6.99 1.63 14.01
C LEU A 210 -6.35 2.55 15.06
N TRP A 211 -6.56 3.86 15.00
CA TRP A 211 -6.05 4.79 16.00
C TRP A 211 -6.70 4.56 17.37
N ALA A 212 -8.01 4.35 17.38
CA ALA A 212 -8.74 4.04 18.60
C ALA A 212 -8.26 2.72 19.23
N GLU A 213 -7.96 1.71 18.41
CA GLU A 213 -7.38 0.45 18.87
C GLU A 213 -5.91 0.60 19.31
N ALA A 214 -5.09 1.31 18.54
CA ALA A 214 -3.68 1.58 18.83
C ALA A 214 -3.50 2.30 20.17
N ALA A 215 -4.42 3.21 20.52
CA ALA A 215 -4.44 3.90 21.81
C ALA A 215 -4.72 2.96 23.00
N ARG A 216 -5.30 1.78 22.75
CA ARG A 216 -5.69 0.80 23.78
C ARG A 216 -4.83 -0.46 23.79
N SER A 217 -4.22 -0.82 22.67
CA SER A 217 -3.43 -2.04 22.47
C SER A 217 -1.98 -1.71 22.12
N THR A 218 -1.03 -2.16 22.95
CA THR A 218 0.40 -1.87 22.72
C THR A 218 0.96 -2.54 21.47
N ALA A 219 0.43 -3.69 21.07
CA ALA A 219 0.88 -4.41 19.86
C ALA A 219 0.48 -3.64 18.60
N ILE A 220 -0.79 -3.25 18.51
CA ILE A 220 -1.30 -2.44 17.40
C ILE A 220 -0.70 -1.03 17.42
N GLY A 221 -0.50 -0.47 18.62
CA GLY A 221 0.20 0.80 18.82
C GLY A 221 1.62 0.82 18.24
N ARG A 222 2.39 -0.27 18.38
CA ARG A 222 3.73 -0.36 17.75
C ARG A 222 3.65 -0.36 16.23
N LEU A 223 2.73 -1.13 15.64
CA LEU A 223 2.54 -1.15 14.18
C LEU A 223 2.12 0.21 13.64
N HIS A 224 1.17 0.86 14.32
CA HIS A 224 0.72 2.20 14.01
C HIS A 224 1.88 3.20 14.06
N ALA A 225 2.69 3.17 15.12
CA ALA A 225 3.85 4.04 15.28
C ALA A 225 4.88 3.86 14.16
N ASP A 226 5.21 2.61 13.80
CA ASP A 226 6.15 2.30 12.71
C ASP A 226 5.67 2.86 11.37
N PHE A 227 4.36 2.75 11.10
CA PHE A 227 3.76 3.30 9.89
C PHE A 227 3.77 4.82 9.87
N TYR A 228 3.37 5.47 10.96
CA TYR A 228 3.41 6.92 11.08
C TYR A 228 4.82 7.47 10.92
N GLN A 229 5.82 6.77 11.46
CA GLN A 229 7.21 7.11 11.23
C GLN A 229 7.61 6.96 9.77
N GLN A 230 7.17 5.89 9.09
CA GLN A 230 7.43 5.71 7.66
C GLN A 230 6.78 6.80 6.81
N TRP A 231 5.52 7.13 7.06
CA TRP A 231 4.80 8.19 6.37
C TRP A 231 5.48 9.55 6.55
N ARG A 232 5.77 9.95 7.80
CA ARG A 232 6.47 11.19 8.08
C ARG A 232 7.86 11.24 7.45
N ARG A 233 8.57 10.11 7.38
CA ARG A 233 9.86 10.03 6.67
C ARG A 233 9.69 10.30 5.18
N THR A 234 8.67 9.72 4.54
CA THR A 234 8.36 10.01 3.12
C THR A 234 8.09 11.51 2.93
N VAL A 235 7.20 12.11 3.72
CA VAL A 235 6.88 13.54 3.61
C VAL A 235 8.10 14.43 3.87
N ALA A 236 8.89 14.14 4.91
CA ALA A 236 10.10 14.88 5.24
C ALA A 236 11.14 14.80 4.13
N GLU A 237 11.25 13.65 3.45
CA GLU A 237 12.15 13.47 2.32
C GLU A 237 11.73 14.29 1.09
N VAL A 238 10.42 14.41 0.82
CA VAL A 238 9.91 15.33 -0.21
C VAL A 238 10.28 16.77 0.14
N ILE A 239 10.06 17.19 1.40
CA ILE A 239 10.39 18.54 1.85
C ILE A 239 11.90 18.81 1.73
N ARG A 240 12.75 17.85 2.14
CA ARG A 240 14.21 17.97 2.03
C ARG A 240 14.64 18.17 0.57
N ARG A 241 14.13 17.35 -0.36
CA ARG A 241 14.41 17.51 -1.80
C ARG A 241 13.90 18.85 -2.33
N GLY A 242 12.75 19.32 -1.88
CA GLY A 242 12.25 20.62 -2.31
C GLY A 242 13.08 21.80 -1.79
N ILE A 243 13.74 21.67 -0.64
CA ILE A 243 14.73 22.65 -0.17
C ILE A 243 15.95 22.64 -1.10
N GLU A 244 16.46 21.45 -1.46
CA GLU A 244 17.60 21.29 -2.38
C GLU A 244 17.31 21.81 -3.79
N GLN A 245 16.07 21.64 -4.25
CA GLN A 245 15.58 22.20 -5.52
C GLN A 245 15.30 23.71 -5.46
N GLY A 246 15.32 24.31 -4.26
CA GLY A 246 14.99 25.73 -4.06
C GLY A 246 13.50 26.07 -4.18
N VAL A 247 12.62 25.08 -4.34
CA VAL A 247 11.15 25.29 -4.39
C VAL A 247 10.54 25.51 -3.00
N PHE A 248 11.21 25.01 -1.95
CA PHE A 248 10.86 25.25 -0.56
C PHE A 248 11.94 26.06 0.17
N ARG A 249 11.53 26.86 1.16
CA ARG A 249 12.45 27.58 2.06
C ARG A 249 13.14 26.61 3.02
N ALA A 250 14.31 27.01 3.52
CA ALA A 250 15.03 26.28 4.56
C ALA A 250 14.20 26.19 5.85
N VAL A 251 13.69 24.99 6.15
CA VAL A 251 12.94 24.61 7.35
C VAL A 251 13.44 23.26 7.84
N ASP A 252 13.10 22.88 9.07
CA ASP A 252 13.32 21.52 9.54
C ASP A 252 12.32 20.54 8.89
N PRO A 253 12.76 19.58 8.04
CA PRO A 253 11.84 18.73 7.29
C PRO A 253 11.01 17.80 8.17
N GLN A 254 11.58 17.31 9.27
CA GLN A 254 10.89 16.38 10.17
C GLN A 254 9.75 17.07 10.94
N SER A 255 10.02 18.26 11.47
CA SER A 255 9.03 19.10 12.16
C SER A 255 7.93 19.56 11.22
N SER A 256 8.27 19.92 9.98
CA SER A 256 7.29 20.30 8.96
C SER A 256 6.42 19.13 8.51
N ALA A 257 6.99 17.94 8.33
CA ALA A 257 6.25 16.72 8.03
C ALA A 257 5.29 16.33 9.15
N LEU A 258 5.71 16.47 10.42
CA LEU A 258 4.87 16.23 11.58
C LEU A 258 3.65 17.16 11.59
N ARG A 259 3.87 18.47 11.41
CA ARG A 259 2.78 19.47 11.38
C ARG A 259 1.79 19.21 10.24
N LEU A 260 2.29 18.96 9.02
CA LEU A 260 1.44 18.67 7.87
C LEU A 260 0.63 17.39 8.08
N THR A 261 1.26 16.32 8.61
CA THR A 261 0.56 15.07 8.92
C THR A 261 -0.55 15.30 9.94
N ALA A 262 -0.26 16.04 11.02
CA ALA A 262 -1.26 16.34 12.05
C ALA A 262 -2.44 17.18 11.50
N LEU A 263 -2.16 18.12 10.58
CA LEU A 263 -3.18 18.91 9.90
C LEU A 263 -4.08 18.03 9.03
N ILE A 264 -3.47 17.15 8.21
CA ILE A 264 -4.19 16.18 7.37
C ILE A 264 -5.12 15.31 8.22
N ASP A 265 -4.59 14.69 9.27
CA ASP A 265 -5.34 13.79 10.14
C ASP A 265 -6.52 14.52 10.82
N GLY A 266 -6.27 15.70 11.37
CA GLY A 266 -7.28 16.49 12.06
C GLY A 266 -8.41 16.95 11.13
N LEU A 267 -8.09 17.36 9.90
CA LEU A 267 -9.08 17.77 8.92
C LEU A 267 -9.85 16.56 8.36
N ALA A 268 -9.18 15.44 8.12
CA ALA A 268 -9.84 14.21 7.66
C ALA A 268 -10.90 13.73 8.65
N ILE A 269 -10.62 13.77 9.95
CA ILE A 269 -11.61 13.46 11.00
C ILE A 269 -12.83 14.37 10.89
N GLN A 270 -12.65 15.69 10.70
CA GLN A 270 -13.77 16.63 10.56
C GLN A 270 -14.61 16.33 9.31
N VAL A 271 -13.95 16.00 8.18
CA VAL A 271 -14.63 15.63 6.93
C VAL A 271 -15.46 14.35 7.08
N LEU A 272 -15.04 13.43 7.94
CA LEU A 272 -15.73 12.15 8.17
C LEU A 272 -16.81 12.25 9.24
N ALA A 273 -16.60 13.08 10.25
CA ALA A 273 -17.54 13.32 11.34
C ALA A 273 -18.68 14.27 10.96
N THR A 274 -18.64 14.89 9.77
CA THR A 274 -19.72 15.73 9.27
C THR A 274 -20.79 14.88 8.58
N GLY A 275 -22.03 14.94 9.08
CA GLY A 275 -23.18 14.26 8.47
C GLY A 275 -23.62 14.89 7.14
N PRO A 276 -24.30 14.12 6.26
CA PRO A 276 -24.79 14.65 4.98
C PRO A 276 -25.70 15.88 5.19
N GLY A 277 -25.38 16.99 4.51
CA GLY A 277 -26.15 18.23 4.58
C GLY A 277 -25.88 19.12 5.80
N ALA A 278 -25.00 18.71 6.73
CA ALA A 278 -24.52 19.59 7.79
C ALA A 278 -23.42 20.53 7.26
N GLY A 279 -23.43 21.79 7.70
CA GLY A 279 -22.34 22.73 7.44
C GLY A 279 -21.09 22.34 8.21
N GLY A 280 -20.20 21.56 7.58
CA GLY A 280 -18.93 21.13 8.16
C GLY A 280 -17.80 21.09 7.12
N THR A 281 -16.63 20.62 7.54
CA THR A 281 -15.43 20.59 6.70
C THR A 281 -15.64 19.65 5.52
N THR A 282 -15.49 20.15 4.29
CA THR A 282 -15.54 19.34 3.06
C THR A 282 -14.15 18.79 2.72
N ALA A 283 -14.09 17.74 1.91
CA ALA A 283 -12.82 17.23 1.39
C ALA A 283 -12.06 18.31 0.59
N GLU A 284 -12.79 19.17 -0.12
CA GLU A 284 -12.23 20.32 -0.83
C GLU A 284 -11.65 21.37 0.14
N ALA A 285 -12.36 21.71 1.23
CA ALA A 285 -11.85 22.63 2.24
C ALA A 285 -10.59 22.08 2.93
N MET A 286 -10.55 20.77 3.18
CA MET A 286 -9.36 20.09 3.71
C MET A 286 -8.16 20.23 2.77
N ASP A 287 -8.35 19.93 1.49
CA ASP A 287 -7.30 20.02 0.48
C ASP A 287 -6.78 21.46 0.33
N ILE A 288 -7.69 22.44 0.26
CA ILE A 288 -7.35 23.87 0.25
C ILE A 288 -6.53 24.25 1.48
N ALA A 289 -6.95 23.85 2.68
CA ALA A 289 -6.24 24.18 3.91
C ALA A 289 -4.84 23.55 3.98
N CYS A 290 -4.69 22.30 3.54
CA CYS A 290 -3.40 21.62 3.50
C CYS A 290 -2.46 22.26 2.48
N ASN A 291 -2.96 22.59 1.28
CA ASN A 291 -2.19 23.29 0.26
C ASN A 291 -1.82 24.72 0.69
N ALA A 292 -2.73 25.43 1.36
CA ALA A 292 -2.43 26.74 1.93
C ALA A 292 -1.30 26.67 2.97
N TYR A 293 -1.26 25.63 3.82
CA TYR A 293 -0.14 25.39 4.72
C TYR A 293 1.19 25.20 3.96
N VAL A 294 1.20 24.44 2.86
CA VAL A 294 2.41 24.29 2.03
C VAL A 294 2.84 25.63 1.44
N ASP A 295 1.88 26.42 0.95
CA ASP A 295 2.15 27.70 0.31
C ASP A 295 2.64 28.77 1.31
N THR A 296 2.14 28.79 2.55
CA THR A 296 2.56 29.77 3.57
C THR A 296 3.79 29.31 4.34
N GLU A 297 3.85 28.04 4.73
CA GLU A 297 4.88 27.52 5.63
C GLU A 297 6.07 26.88 4.92
N LEU A 298 5.95 26.44 3.66
CA LEU A 298 7.05 25.74 3.00
C LEU A 298 7.59 26.47 1.77
N THR A 299 6.79 27.27 1.09
CA THR A 299 7.22 27.92 -0.15
C THR A 299 8.32 28.94 0.07
N ALA A 300 9.36 28.88 -0.77
CA ALA A 300 10.38 29.92 -0.81
C ALA A 300 9.73 31.28 -1.10
N ARG A 301 9.93 32.26 -0.22
CA ARG A 301 9.59 33.64 -0.55
C ARG A 301 10.46 34.05 -1.73
N ARG A 302 9.85 34.43 -2.86
CA ARG A 302 10.58 35.09 -3.96
C ARG A 302 11.39 36.23 -3.36
N SER A 303 12.71 36.15 -3.49
CA SER A 303 13.61 37.24 -3.11
C SER A 303 13.11 38.52 -3.76
N GLY A 304 12.93 39.58 -2.98
CA GLY A 304 12.46 40.89 -3.48
C GLY A 304 13.36 41.49 -4.57
N ALA A 305 14.54 40.91 -4.83
CA ALA A 305 15.44 41.25 -5.91
C ALA A 305 14.83 40.98 -7.30
N ASP A 306 14.18 39.83 -7.53
CA ASP A 306 13.58 39.52 -8.85
C ASP A 306 12.35 40.38 -9.15
N ALA A 307 11.60 40.75 -8.10
CA ALA A 307 10.47 41.67 -8.21
C ALA A 307 10.90 43.14 -8.42
N ALA A 308 12.16 43.49 -8.10
CA ALA A 308 12.75 44.78 -8.41
C ALA A 308 13.32 44.81 -9.84
N THR A 309 13.90 43.71 -10.31
CA THR A 309 14.39 43.55 -11.69
C THR A 309 13.24 43.59 -12.69
N ALA A 310 12.12 42.90 -12.42
CA ALA A 310 10.93 42.92 -13.28
C ALA A 310 10.22 44.29 -13.34
N ARG A 311 10.32 45.08 -12.25
CA ARG A 311 9.78 46.46 -12.22
C ARG A 311 10.68 47.45 -12.95
N ARG A 312 12.01 47.28 -12.91
CA ARG A 312 12.96 48.12 -13.64
C ARG A 312 12.94 47.88 -15.15
N SER A 313 12.66 46.66 -15.60
CA SER A 313 12.51 46.34 -17.03
C SER A 313 11.20 46.82 -17.66
N GLY A 314 10.25 47.34 -16.87
CA GLY A 314 8.94 47.79 -17.35
C GLY A 314 8.74 49.31 -17.40
N THR A 315 9.76 50.13 -17.10
CA THR A 315 9.60 51.60 -17.00
C THR A 315 10.40 52.41 -18.04
N ASP A 316 11.26 51.78 -18.86
CA ASP A 316 11.97 52.47 -19.95
C ASP A 316 11.22 52.37 -21.29
N ALA A 317 9.99 52.90 -21.33
CA ALA A 317 9.27 53.15 -22.59
C ALA A 317 8.28 54.32 -22.45
N SER A 318 8.75 55.47 -21.97
CA SER A 318 8.06 56.74 -22.11
C SER A 318 9.08 57.87 -22.01
N GLY A 319 9.76 58.15 -23.13
CA GLY A 319 10.58 59.34 -23.28
C GLY A 319 9.72 60.61 -23.24
N PRO A 320 10.22 61.73 -22.68
CA PRO A 320 9.45 62.96 -22.61
C PRO A 320 9.50 63.69 -23.96
N THR A 321 8.36 63.80 -24.64
CA THR A 321 8.21 64.74 -25.76
C THR A 321 8.05 66.14 -25.18
N ALA A 322 9.15 66.90 -25.16
CA ALA A 322 9.13 68.33 -24.92
C ALA A 322 8.59 69.02 -26.18
N ASP A 323 7.46 69.72 -26.03
CA ASP A 323 6.88 70.57 -27.07
C ASP A 323 6.71 71.99 -26.52
N GLN A 324 7.40 72.95 -27.14
CA GLN A 324 7.16 74.40 -27.18
C GLN A 324 8.23 75.07 -28.07
N PRO A 325 8.04 76.28 -28.64
CA PRO A 325 6.85 76.78 -29.38
C PRO A 325 7.19 77.64 -30.65
N GLY A 326 6.20 77.77 -31.56
CA GLY A 326 5.93 78.94 -32.44
C GLY A 326 6.71 79.10 -33.77
N PRO A 327 6.31 80.02 -34.69
CA PRO A 327 5.09 80.84 -34.77
C PRO A 327 4.04 80.34 -35.79
#